data_AF-A0A941VN96-F1
#
_entry.id   AF-A0A941VN96-F1
#
_cell.length_a   1.000
_cell.length_b   1.000
_cell.length_c   1.000
_cell.angle_alpha   90.00
_cell.angle_beta   90.00
_cell.angle_gamma   90.00
#
_symmetry.space_group_name_H-M   'P 1'
#
loop_
_entity.id
_entity.type
_entity.pdbx_description
1 polymer ?
#
loop_
_entity_poly.entity_id
_entity_poly.type
_entity_poly.pdbx_seq_one_letter_code
_entity_poly.pdbx_strand_id
1 'polypeptide(L)'
;MLRPVLVALWLSLLFLPFKGLKASLILFVILSCSFILFRYLGASLRSLRATMQPLGNRVYTKGIALSRLRGSRYVVLLILLGLPFFLENYILDISILTGIYAILAMGLNVVVGFAGLLNLGYVAFYAIGAYTYALLYAKIGLGFWVSLPLCIGLTTLSG
;
A
#
# COMPACT_ATOMS: atom_id res chain seq x y z
N MET A 1 -5.78 15.35 22.65
CA MET A 1 -4.60 14.49 22.93
C MET A 1 -4.99 13.13 23.54
N LEU A 2 -6.10 13.00 24.29
CA LEU A 2 -6.48 11.74 24.99
C LEU A 2 -7.06 10.61 24.11
N ARG A 3 -7.72 10.92 22.99
CA ARG A 3 -8.40 9.92 22.14
C ARG A 3 -7.51 8.72 21.70
N PRO A 4 -6.25 8.89 21.26
CA PRO A 4 -5.43 7.77 20.81
C PRO A 4 -4.91 6.88 21.95
N VAL A 5 -4.72 7.42 23.16
CA VAL A 5 -4.28 6.64 24.33
C VAL A 5 -5.39 5.72 24.81
N LEU A 6 -6.65 6.18 24.75
CA LEU A 6 -7.84 5.38 25.05
C LEU A 6 -8.00 4.19 24.10
N VAL A 7 -7.75 4.38 22.80
CA VAL A 7 -7.82 3.29 21.81
C VAL A 7 -6.73 2.25 22.03
N ALA A 8 -5.49 2.69 22.32
CA ALA A 8 -4.37 1.78 22.61
C ALA A 8 -4.62 0.96 23.88
N LEU A 9 -5.17 1.59 24.92
CA LEU A 9 -5.48 0.93 26.19
C LEU A 9 -6.59 -0.11 26.00
N TRP A 10 -7.63 0.23 25.25
CA TRP A 10 -8.75 -0.69 24.97
C TRP A 10 -8.31 -1.91 24.15
N LEU A 11 -7.48 -1.71 23.11
CA LEU A 11 -6.93 -2.80 22.30
C LEU A 11 -6.00 -3.72 23.10
N SER A 12 -5.23 -3.16 24.04
CA SER A 12 -4.35 -3.93 24.93
C SER A 12 -5.15 -4.78 25.92
N LEU A 13 -6.25 -4.26 26.46
CA LEU A 13 -7.12 -4.98 27.40
C LEU A 13 -7.80 -6.18 26.74
N LEU A 14 -8.08 -6.12 25.44
CA LEU A 14 -8.72 -7.21 24.68
C LEU A 14 -7.79 -8.43 24.50
N PHE A 15 -6.47 -8.23 24.55
CA PHE A 15 -5.47 -9.30 24.39
C PHE A 15 -5.08 -10.03 25.68
N LEU A 16 -5.58 -9.57 26.82
CA LEU A 16 -5.29 -10.11 28.16
C LEU A 16 -5.70 -11.60 28.35
N PRO A 17 -6.85 -12.10 27.83
CA PRO A 17 -7.25 -13.50 28.03
C PRO A 17 -6.51 -14.51 27.12
N PHE A 18 -5.83 -14.05 26.06
CA PHE A 18 -5.23 -14.95 25.05
C PHE A 18 -3.73 -15.20 25.22
N LYS A 19 -2.95 -14.24 25.76
CA LYS A 19 -1.48 -14.35 25.86
C LYS A 19 -0.88 -13.92 27.21
N GLY A 20 -1.71 -13.57 28.20
CA GLY A 20 -1.26 -13.15 29.53
C GLY A 20 -0.69 -11.73 29.60
N LEU A 21 -0.46 -11.25 30.83
CA LEU A 21 -0.14 -9.84 31.15
C LEU A 21 1.14 -9.33 30.48
N LYS A 22 2.16 -10.19 30.34
CA LYS A 22 3.45 -9.84 29.71
C LYS A 22 3.31 -9.53 28.21
N ALA A 23 2.45 -10.26 27.49
CA ALA A 23 2.24 -10.05 26.06
C ALA A 23 1.39 -8.80 25.78
N SER A 24 0.40 -8.51 26.63
CA SER A 24 -0.42 -7.30 26.54
C SER A 24 0.41 -6.03 26.71
N LEU A 25 1.34 -6.00 27.68
CA LEU A 25 2.27 -4.87 27.88
C LEU A 25 3.20 -4.64 26.68
N ILE A 26 3.73 -5.72 26.09
CA ILE A 26 4.58 -5.63 24.89
C ILE A 26 3.78 -5.07 23.70
N LEU A 27 2.54 -5.52 23.50
CA LEU A 27 1.66 -5.00 22.45
C LEU A 27 1.31 -3.51 22.66
N PHE A 28 1.01 -3.10 23.89
CA PHE A 28 0.72 -1.70 24.22
C PHE A 28 1.91 -0.76 23.91
N VAL A 29 3.12 -1.20 24.25
CA VAL A 29 4.35 -0.44 23.98
C VAL A 29 4.62 -0.36 22.48
N ILE A 30 4.48 -1.46 21.74
CA ILE A 30 4.69 -1.49 20.29
C ILE A 30 3.66 -0.62 19.56
N LEU A 31 2.37 -0.72 19.93
CA LEU A 31 1.30 0.10 19.35
C LEU A 31 1.47 1.59 19.68
N SER A 32 1.79 1.93 20.93
CA SER A 32 2.05 3.32 21.32
C SER A 32 3.28 3.89 20.64
N CYS A 33 4.37 3.12 20.54
CA CYS A 33 5.60 3.55 19.87
C CYS A 33 5.39 3.75 18.36
N SER A 34 4.69 2.81 17.71
CA SER A 34 4.34 2.91 16.29
C SER A 34 3.44 4.13 16.00
N PHE A 35 2.47 4.40 16.87
CA PHE A 35 1.57 5.55 16.73
C PHE A 35 2.28 6.90 16.99
N ILE A 36 3.19 6.95 17.96
CA ILE A 36 4.04 8.12 18.24
C ILE A 36 4.98 8.39 17.05
N LEU A 37 5.63 7.36 16.51
CA LEU A 37 6.55 7.46 15.39
C LEU A 37 5.85 7.95 14.11
N PHE A 38 4.66 7.40 13.82
CA PHE A 38 3.82 7.83 12.70
C PHE A 38 3.36 9.28 12.84
N ARG A 39 3.05 9.72 14.07
CA ARG A 39 2.68 11.11 14.35
C ARG A 39 3.86 12.08 14.25
N TYR A 40 5.05 11.67 14.67
CA TYR A 40 6.27 12.49 14.57
C TYR A 40 6.75 12.64 13.11
N LEU A 41 6.75 11.56 12.32
CA LEU A 41 7.03 11.63 10.88
C LEU A 41 5.97 12.46 10.15
N GLY A 42 4.69 12.27 10.49
CA GLY A 42 3.59 13.04 9.90
C GLY A 42 3.58 14.52 10.29
N ALA A 43 4.13 14.90 11.45
CA ALA A 43 4.28 16.30 11.87
C ALA A 43 5.47 16.98 11.16
N SER A 44 6.61 16.29 11.04
CA SER A 44 7.79 16.78 10.33
C SER A 44 7.52 17.03 8.84
N LEU A 45 6.82 16.09 8.18
CA LEU A 45 6.43 16.23 6.77
C LEU A 45 5.39 17.35 6.54
N ARG A 46 4.50 17.62 7.50
CA ARG A 46 3.53 18.74 7.40
C ARG A 46 4.19 20.11 7.55
N SER A 47 5.23 20.22 8.36
CA SER A 47 6.00 21.47 8.53
C SER A 47 6.87 21.82 7.30
N LEU A 48 7.48 20.81 6.65
CA LEU A 48 8.15 21.00 5.37
C LEU A 48 7.16 21.30 4.23
N ARG A 49 5.98 20.66 4.24
CA ARG A 49 4.94 20.91 3.23
C ARG A 49 4.39 22.33 3.29
N ALA A 50 4.23 22.91 4.49
CA ALA A 50 3.73 24.29 4.68
C ALA A 50 4.75 25.35 4.23
N THR A 51 6.05 25.12 4.45
CA THR A 51 7.13 26.03 4.03
C THR A 51 7.37 26.00 2.51
N MET A 52 7.03 24.89 1.85
CA MET A 52 7.22 24.70 0.40
C MET A 52 6.05 25.19 -0.47
N GLN A 53 4.92 25.64 0.11
CA GLN A 53 3.75 26.11 -0.65
C GLN A 53 3.99 27.34 -1.55
N PRO A 54 4.76 28.38 -1.17
CA PRO A 54 5.00 29.52 -2.06
C PRO A 54 5.95 29.19 -3.23
N LEU A 55 6.76 28.13 -3.11
CA LEU A 55 7.58 27.60 -4.21
C LEU A 55 6.76 26.67 -5.11
N GLY A 56 5.83 25.91 -4.54
CA GLY A 56 4.90 25.04 -5.27
C GLY A 56 4.13 25.78 -6.35
N ASN A 57 3.60 26.98 -6.08
CA ASN A 57 2.81 27.69 -7.09
C ASN A 57 3.66 28.24 -8.27
N ARG A 58 4.96 28.55 -8.06
CA ARG A 58 5.88 28.93 -9.14
C ARG A 58 6.45 27.71 -9.88
N VAL A 59 6.62 26.58 -9.18
CA VAL A 59 7.11 25.32 -9.75
C VAL A 59 6.00 24.56 -10.47
N TYR A 60 4.73 24.70 -10.11
CA TYR A 60 3.63 24.11 -10.89
C TYR A 60 3.50 24.77 -12.27
N THR A 61 3.73 26.07 -12.42
CA THR A 61 3.78 26.74 -13.73
C THR A 61 5.07 26.43 -14.51
N LYS A 62 6.21 26.22 -13.85
CA LYS A 62 7.47 25.82 -14.51
C LYS A 62 7.66 24.30 -14.71
N GLY A 63 6.93 23.46 -14.00
CA GLY A 63 6.91 22.01 -14.14
C GLY A 63 6.21 21.56 -15.42
N ILE A 64 5.28 22.40 -15.90
CA ILE A 64 4.72 22.29 -17.26
C ILE A 64 5.70 22.81 -18.32
N ALA A 65 6.65 23.70 -17.98
CA ALA A 65 7.70 24.13 -18.91
C ALA A 65 8.88 23.13 -19.02
N LEU A 66 9.18 22.39 -17.95
CA LEU A 66 10.12 21.25 -17.96
C LEU A 66 9.52 19.95 -18.51
N SER A 67 8.20 19.92 -18.79
CA SER A 67 7.56 18.85 -19.56
C SER A 67 8.07 18.74 -21.01
N ARG A 68 9.00 19.62 -21.41
CA ARG A 68 9.68 19.63 -22.70
C ARG A 68 10.99 18.83 -22.77
N LEU A 69 11.49 18.29 -21.65
CA LEU A 69 12.55 17.27 -21.69
C LEU A 69 11.92 15.87 -21.74
N ARG A 70 11.40 15.51 -22.93
CA ARG A 70 10.89 14.17 -23.29
C ARG A 70 11.77 13.02 -22.78
N GLY A 71 13.09 13.22 -22.67
CA GLY A 71 14.07 12.23 -22.23
C GLY A 71 14.04 11.86 -20.73
N SER A 72 13.66 12.77 -19.83
CA SER A 72 13.77 12.52 -18.37
C SER A 72 12.78 11.45 -17.89
N ARG A 73 11.66 11.26 -18.59
CA ARG A 73 10.68 10.22 -18.27
C ARG A 73 11.23 8.82 -18.51
N TYR A 74 12.02 8.64 -19.58
CA TYR A 74 12.62 7.36 -19.93
C TYR A 74 13.75 6.97 -18.98
N VAL A 75 14.53 7.93 -18.48
CA VAL A 75 15.61 7.69 -17.50
C VAL A 75 15.03 7.20 -16.18
N VAL A 76 13.96 7.82 -15.69
CA VAL A 76 13.28 7.39 -14.46
C VAL A 76 12.64 6.01 -14.66
N LEU A 77 12.05 5.74 -15.82
CA LEU A 77 11.47 4.43 -16.15
C LEU A 77 12.54 3.32 -16.18
N LEU A 78 13.71 3.61 -16.76
CA LEU A 78 14.84 2.66 -16.85
C LEU A 78 15.40 2.32 -15.47
N ILE A 79 15.55 3.30 -14.59
CA ILE A 79 16.02 3.09 -13.21
C ILE A 79 15.02 2.22 -12.44
N LEU A 80 13.71 2.47 -12.61
CA LEU A 80 12.67 1.69 -11.96
C LEU A 80 12.61 0.24 -12.48
N LEU A 81 12.91 0.02 -13.76
CA LEU A 81 12.93 -1.30 -14.38
C LEU A 81 14.19 -2.11 -14.02
N GLY A 82 15.31 -1.43 -13.72
CA GLY A 82 16.56 -2.05 -13.27
C GLY A 82 16.60 -2.38 -11.77
N LEU A 83 15.80 -1.70 -10.96
CA LEU A 83 15.68 -1.92 -9.50
C LEU A 83 15.47 -3.38 -9.07
N PRO A 84 14.62 -4.21 -9.71
CA PRO A 84 14.40 -5.59 -9.27
C PRO A 84 15.65 -6.49 -9.39
N PHE A 85 16.65 -6.12 -10.19
CA PHE A 85 17.88 -6.91 -10.33
C PHE A 85 18.88 -6.69 -9.19
N PHE A 86 18.75 -5.62 -8.41
CA PHE A 86 19.68 -5.26 -7.33
C PHE A 86 19.11 -5.52 -5.93
N LEU A 87 17.83 -5.90 -5.83
CA LEU A 87 17.12 -6.09 -4.57
C LEU A 87 17.14 -7.58 -4.16
N GLU A 88 17.29 -7.83 -2.85
CA GLU A 88 17.20 -9.17 -2.28
C GLU A 88 15.77 -9.73 -2.38
N ASN A 89 15.62 -11.05 -2.62
CA ASN A 89 14.33 -11.71 -2.83
C ASN A 89 13.30 -11.39 -1.73
N TYR A 90 13.76 -11.30 -0.47
CA TYR A 90 12.90 -10.94 0.66
C TYR A 90 12.32 -9.52 0.54
N ILE A 91 13.16 -8.55 0.16
CA ILE A 91 12.76 -7.15 0.00
C ILE A 91 11.83 -7.03 -1.22
N LEU A 92 12.07 -7.80 -2.27
CA LEU A 92 11.20 -7.88 -3.44
C LEU A 92 9.81 -8.39 -3.08
N ASP A 93 9.70 -9.51 -2.36
CA ASP A 93 8.42 -10.08 -1.95
C ASP A 93 7.59 -9.10 -1.11
N ILE A 94 8.24 -8.43 -0.13
CA ILE A 94 7.57 -7.41 0.70
C ILE A 94 7.16 -6.20 -0.13
N SER A 95 8.00 -5.76 -1.08
CA SER A 95 7.70 -4.63 -1.94
C SER A 95 6.52 -4.92 -2.86
N ILE A 96 6.46 -6.12 -3.44
CA ILE A 96 5.34 -6.59 -4.26
C ILE A 96 4.06 -6.63 -3.43
N LEU A 97 4.09 -7.25 -2.24
CA LEU A 97 2.94 -7.36 -1.36
C LEU A 97 2.43 -5.98 -0.92
N THR A 98 3.35 -5.08 -0.57
CA THR A 98 3.03 -3.69 -0.21
C THR A 98 2.43 -2.93 -1.41
N GLY A 99 2.98 -3.12 -2.61
CA GLY A 99 2.48 -2.51 -3.84
C GLY A 99 1.06 -2.97 -4.17
N ILE A 100 0.77 -4.26 -4.05
CA ILE A 100 -0.58 -4.82 -4.26
C ILE A 100 -1.57 -4.20 -3.26
N TYR A 101 -1.23 -4.16 -1.96
CA TYR A 101 -2.09 -3.54 -0.96
C TYR A 101 -2.27 -2.04 -1.15
N ALA A 102 -1.23 -1.33 -1.62
CA ALA A 102 -1.32 0.08 -1.96
C ALA A 102 -2.30 0.32 -3.11
N ILE A 103 -2.26 -0.51 -4.16
CA ILE A 103 -3.19 -0.43 -5.30
C ILE A 103 -4.62 -0.75 -4.82
N LEU A 104 -4.81 -1.79 -4.00
CA LEU A 104 -6.12 -2.12 -3.42
C LEU A 104 -6.69 -0.96 -2.59
N ALA A 105 -5.86 -0.36 -1.74
CA ALA A 105 -6.26 0.79 -0.90
C ALA A 105 -6.57 2.03 -1.75
N MET A 106 -5.78 2.30 -2.79
CA MET A 106 -6.06 3.37 -3.75
C MET A 106 -7.38 3.13 -4.49
N GLY A 107 -7.63 1.91 -4.96
CA GLY A 107 -8.88 1.52 -5.60
C GLY A 107 -10.09 1.73 -4.69
N LEU A 108 -9.99 1.31 -3.42
CA LEU A 108 -11.04 1.55 -2.44
C LEU A 108 -11.25 3.05 -2.16
N ASN A 109 -10.17 3.85 -2.09
CA ASN A 109 -10.26 5.31 -1.90
C ASN A 109 -10.98 5.98 -3.08
N VAL A 110 -10.74 5.53 -4.30
CA VAL A 110 -11.46 6.00 -5.49
C VAL A 110 -12.94 5.64 -5.40
N VAL A 111 -13.29 4.38 -5.13
CA VAL A 111 -14.69 3.96 -5.06
C VAL A 111 -15.45 4.68 -3.96
N VAL A 112 -14.88 4.78 -2.75
CA VAL A 112 -15.49 5.49 -1.63
C VAL A 112 -15.59 6.99 -1.92
N GLY A 113 -14.57 7.58 -2.54
CA GLY A 113 -14.51 9.01 -2.84
C GLY A 113 -15.48 9.46 -3.94
N PHE A 114 -15.76 8.61 -4.93
CA PHE A 114 -16.66 8.95 -6.06
C PHE A 114 -18.09 8.43 -5.87
N ALA A 115 -18.29 7.23 -5.32
CA ALA A 115 -19.62 6.63 -5.16
C ALA A 115 -20.23 6.87 -3.77
N GLY A 116 -19.44 7.30 -2.78
CA GLY A 116 -19.89 7.50 -1.40
C GLY A 116 -20.28 6.22 -0.65
N LEU A 117 -20.18 5.06 -1.29
CA LEU A 117 -20.55 3.75 -0.76
C LEU A 117 -19.30 2.86 -0.60
N LEU A 118 -19.22 2.16 0.54
CA LEU A 118 -18.12 1.25 0.85
C LEU A 118 -18.37 -0.10 0.17
N ASN A 119 -17.68 -0.37 -0.93
CA ASN A 119 -17.73 -1.66 -1.63
C ASN A 119 -16.55 -2.55 -1.23
N LEU A 120 -16.78 -3.49 -0.30
CA LEU A 120 -15.78 -4.48 0.12
C LEU A 120 -15.65 -5.65 -0.86
N GLY A 121 -16.61 -5.84 -1.76
CA GLY A 121 -16.63 -6.92 -2.74
C GLY A 121 -15.45 -6.87 -3.72
N TYR A 122 -14.86 -5.70 -3.94
CA TYR A 122 -13.67 -5.55 -4.77
C TYR A 122 -12.49 -6.43 -4.33
N VAL A 123 -12.29 -6.62 -3.01
CA VAL A 123 -11.22 -7.48 -2.48
C VAL A 123 -11.49 -8.97 -2.77
N ALA A 124 -12.77 -9.37 -2.89
CA ALA A 124 -13.13 -10.74 -3.25
C ALA A 124 -12.69 -11.08 -4.68
N PHE A 125 -12.87 -10.18 -5.64
CA PHE A 125 -12.41 -10.37 -7.02
C PHE A 125 -10.87 -10.45 -7.11
N TYR A 126 -10.16 -9.65 -6.33
CA TYR A 126 -8.71 -9.77 -6.20
C TYR A 126 -8.29 -11.16 -5.66
N ALA A 127 -8.97 -11.66 -4.62
CA ALA A 127 -8.68 -12.97 -4.04
C ALA A 127 -8.94 -14.12 -5.01
N ILE A 128 -10.02 -14.06 -5.79
CA ILE A 128 -10.35 -15.05 -6.83
C ILE A 128 -9.21 -15.12 -7.86
N GLY A 129 -8.80 -13.98 -8.43
CA GLY A 129 -7.72 -13.94 -9.42
C GLY A 129 -6.38 -14.45 -8.88
N ALA A 130 -6.02 -14.06 -7.65
CA ALA A 130 -4.77 -14.51 -7.01
C ALA A 130 -4.77 -16.01 -6.72
N TYR A 131 -5.88 -16.56 -6.24
CA TYR A 131 -6.02 -18.00 -5.99
C TYR A 131 -5.99 -18.80 -7.30
N THR A 132 -6.67 -18.32 -8.34
CA THR A 132 -6.61 -18.90 -9.68
C THR A 132 -5.16 -18.94 -10.19
N TYR A 133 -4.41 -17.84 -10.08
CA TYR A 133 -3.00 -17.79 -10.46
C TYR A 133 -2.18 -18.84 -9.70
N ALA A 134 -2.33 -18.89 -8.37
CA ALA A 134 -1.62 -19.85 -7.53
C ALA A 134 -1.93 -21.30 -7.94
N LEU A 135 -3.18 -21.61 -8.26
CA LEU A 135 -3.60 -22.93 -8.71
C LEU A 135 -3.04 -23.28 -10.10
N LEU A 136 -3.11 -22.36 -11.07
CA LEU A 136 -2.58 -22.55 -12.42
C LEU A 136 -1.06 -22.75 -12.39
N TYR A 137 -0.36 -21.99 -11.58
CA TYR A 137 1.09 -22.11 -11.41
C TYR A 137 1.47 -23.41 -10.68
N ALA A 138 0.81 -23.74 -9.57
CA ALA A 138 1.19 -24.88 -8.73
C ALA A 138 0.75 -26.26 -9.27
N LYS A 139 -0.39 -26.34 -9.99
CA LYS A 139 -0.94 -27.62 -10.49
C LYS A 139 -0.72 -27.84 -11.97
N ILE A 140 -0.82 -26.79 -12.78
CA ILE A 140 -0.80 -26.88 -14.25
C ILE A 140 0.58 -26.47 -14.80
N GLY A 141 1.42 -25.80 -13.99
CA GLY A 141 2.75 -25.37 -14.41
C GLY A 141 2.73 -24.31 -15.51
N LEU A 142 1.60 -23.60 -15.66
CA LEU A 142 1.48 -22.56 -16.68
C LEU A 142 2.37 -21.37 -16.33
N GLY A 143 3.10 -20.88 -17.33
CA GLY A 143 3.93 -19.69 -17.17
C GLY A 143 3.09 -18.44 -16.85
N PHE A 144 3.73 -17.45 -16.20
CA PHE A 144 3.11 -16.19 -15.78
C PHE A 144 2.27 -15.54 -16.88
N TRP A 145 2.83 -15.43 -18.09
CA TRP A 145 2.19 -14.76 -19.23
C TRP A 145 0.90 -15.44 -19.71
N VAL A 146 0.78 -16.76 -19.59
CA VAL A 146 -0.43 -17.51 -20.00
C VAL A 146 -1.46 -17.49 -18.87
N SER A 147 -0.99 -17.60 -17.62
CA SER A 147 -1.88 -17.53 -16.47
C SER A 147 -2.56 -16.16 -16.31
N LEU A 148 -1.90 -15.07 -16.71
CA LEU A 148 -2.42 -13.70 -16.55
C LEU A 148 -3.79 -13.48 -17.26
N PRO A 149 -3.93 -13.71 -18.59
CA PRO A 149 -5.22 -13.56 -19.26
C PRO A 149 -6.27 -14.57 -18.76
N LEU A 150 -5.85 -15.79 -18.39
CA LEU A 150 -6.76 -16.80 -17.82
C LEU A 150 -7.33 -16.36 -16.47
N CYS A 151 -6.50 -15.78 -15.60
CA CYS A 151 -6.95 -15.25 -14.32
C CYS A 151 -7.91 -14.09 -14.51
N ILE A 152 -7.64 -13.19 -15.47
CA ILE A 152 -8.57 -12.10 -15.82
C ILE A 152 -9.90 -12.70 -16.28
N GLY A 153 -9.88 -13.65 -17.23
CA GLY A 153 -11.09 -14.29 -17.74
C GLY A 153 -11.92 -14.97 -16.66
N LEU A 154 -11.28 -15.74 -15.78
CA LEU A 154 -11.95 -16.43 -14.68
C LEU A 154 -12.49 -15.46 -13.62
N THR A 155 -11.78 -14.36 -13.35
CA THR A 155 -12.26 -13.31 -12.43
C THR A 155 -13.47 -12.60 -13.02
N THR A 156 -13.43 -12.24 -14.31
CA THR A 156 -14.57 -11.59 -15.00
C THR A 156 -15.80 -12.49 -15.11
N LEU A 157 -15.59 -13.81 -15.18
CA LEU A 157 -16.70 -14.78 -15.18
C LEU A 157 -17.40 -14.84 -13.81
N SER A 158 -16.69 -14.49 -12.73
CA SER A 158 -17.20 -14.57 -11.36
C SER A 158 -18.09 -13.41 -10.94
N GLY A 159 -18.14 -12.30 -11.70
CA GLY A 159 -19.04 -11.17 -11.45
C GLY A 159 -18.68 -9.88 -12.18
#